data_AF-A0A512D6P6-F1
#
_entry.id   AF-A0A512D6P6-F1
#
_cell.length_a   1.000
_cell.length_b   1.000
_cell.length_c   1.000
_cell.angle_alpha   90.00
_cell.angle_beta   90.00
_cell.angle_gamma   90.00
#
_symmetry.space_group_name_H-M   'P 1'
#
loop_
_entity.id
_entity.type
_entity.pdbx_description
1 polymer ?
#
loop_
_entity_poly.entity_id
_entity_poly.type
_entity_poly.pdbx_seq_one_letter_code
_entity_poly.pdbx_strand_id
1 'polypeptide(L)'
;MTGQDLKATALVDALVRCETLSQPSPERDELWITVRETVCTKGLCLVVPMGSSAPVPVTADHATDELIAAMDWLRTHESQARAMAPQQLFIMLRGVATKGAFGSARAAQSDALHGMTHVRPGEPVVFADLDRSEVA
;
A
#
# COMPACT_ATOMS: atom_id res chain seq x y z
N MET A 1 17.56 18.37 9.58
CA MET A 1 17.06 17.39 8.61
C MET A 1 16.50 16.22 9.39
N THR A 2 15.21 15.96 9.27
CA THR A 2 14.50 14.90 10.00
C THR A 2 14.78 13.52 9.40
N GLY A 3 14.47 12.45 10.12
CA GLY A 3 14.58 11.08 9.58
C GLY A 3 13.67 10.83 8.37
N GLN A 4 12.57 11.58 8.24
CA GLN A 4 11.69 11.51 7.07
C GLN A 4 12.31 12.22 5.85
N ASP A 5 12.99 13.35 6.05
CA ASP A 5 13.71 14.05 4.97
C ASP A 5 14.78 13.14 4.34
N LEU A 6 15.53 12.40 5.17
CA LEU A 6 16.54 11.45 4.69
C LEU A 6 15.92 10.33 3.83
N LYS A 7 14.77 9.79 4.26
CA LYS A 7 14.04 8.75 3.52
C LYS A 7 13.50 9.26 2.20
N ALA A 8 12.95 10.48 2.20
CA ALA A 8 12.41 11.12 1.01
C ALA A 8 13.52 11.38 -0.03
N THR A 9 14.68 11.87 0.40
CA THR A 9 15.84 12.07 -0.49
C THR A 9 16.35 10.74 -1.05
N ALA A 10 16.54 9.73 -0.19
CA ALA A 10 17.02 8.41 -0.65
C ALA A 10 16.09 7.79 -1.71
N LEU A 11 14.78 7.95 -1.56
CA LEU A 11 13.78 7.49 -2.53
C LEU A 11 13.93 8.20 -3.88
N VAL A 12 14.05 9.53 -3.89
CA VAL A 12 14.24 10.29 -5.15
C VAL A 12 15.57 9.94 -5.80
N ASP A 13 16.64 9.83 -5.01
CA ASP A 13 17.96 9.46 -5.55
C ASP A 13 17.93 8.09 -6.23
N ALA A 14 17.28 7.09 -5.61
CA ALA A 14 17.09 5.77 -6.21
C ALA A 14 16.22 5.83 -7.48
N LEU A 15 15.14 6.64 -7.47
CA LEU A 15 14.29 6.82 -8.64
C LEU A 15 15.01 7.52 -9.80
N VAL A 16 15.89 8.47 -9.50
CA VAL A 16 16.71 9.17 -10.51
C VAL A 16 17.76 8.23 -11.11
N ARG A 17 18.40 7.37 -10.30
CA ARG A 17 19.34 6.36 -10.80
C ARG A 17 18.69 5.34 -11.73
N CYS A 18 17.44 4.99 -11.48
CA CYS A 18 16.68 4.10 -12.34
C CYS A 18 16.09 4.88 -13.52
N GLU A 19 16.73 4.80 -14.69
CA GLU A 19 16.28 5.56 -15.89
C GLU A 19 14.88 5.13 -16.39
N THR A 20 14.55 3.85 -16.24
CA THR A 20 13.27 3.28 -16.70
C THR A 20 12.74 2.24 -15.73
N LEU A 21 11.46 2.36 -15.37
CA LEU A 21 10.79 1.36 -14.52
C LEU A 21 10.24 0.17 -15.32
N SER A 22 10.21 0.29 -16.65
CA SER A 22 9.60 -0.68 -17.55
C SER A 22 10.47 -1.92 -17.81
N GLN A 23 11.79 -1.81 -17.65
CA GLN A 23 12.74 -2.88 -17.92
C GLN A 23 13.45 -3.34 -16.64
N PRO A 24 13.80 -4.63 -16.51
CA PRO A 24 14.65 -5.10 -15.42
C PRO A 24 16.05 -4.46 -15.48
N SER A 25 16.51 -3.92 -14.35
CA SER A 25 17.87 -3.42 -14.18
C SER A 25 18.29 -3.48 -12.70
N PRO A 26 19.61 -3.50 -12.39
CA PRO A 26 20.10 -3.42 -11.01
C PRO A 26 19.60 -2.18 -10.26
N GLU A 27 19.50 -1.04 -10.92
CA GLU A 27 19.01 0.22 -10.36
C GLU A 27 17.52 0.14 -10.03
N ARG A 28 16.76 -0.59 -10.85
CA ARG A 28 15.35 -0.89 -10.53
C ARG A 28 15.27 -1.74 -9.28
N ASP A 29 16.10 -2.77 -9.14
CA ASP A 29 16.11 -3.63 -7.96
C ASP A 29 16.53 -2.83 -6.70
N GLU A 30 17.49 -1.91 -6.84
CA GLU A 30 17.85 -0.95 -5.78
C GLU A 30 16.68 -0.06 -5.38
N LEU A 31 15.87 0.40 -6.36
CA LEU A 31 14.66 1.16 -6.08
C LEU A 31 13.64 0.33 -5.30
N TRP A 32 13.41 -0.94 -5.66
CA TRP A 32 12.54 -1.86 -4.91
C TRP A 32 12.99 -1.98 -3.45
N ILE A 33 14.29 -2.17 -3.22
CA ILE A 33 14.88 -2.26 -1.87
C ILE A 33 14.68 -0.93 -1.12
N THR A 34 14.93 0.20 -1.78
CA THR A 34 14.80 1.53 -1.18
C THR A 34 13.36 1.81 -0.78
N VAL A 35 12.38 1.48 -1.63
CA VAL A 35 10.95 1.63 -1.32
C VAL A 35 10.57 0.76 -0.13
N ARG A 36 11.03 -0.50 -0.09
CA ARG A 36 10.80 -1.40 1.06
C ARG A 36 11.34 -0.79 2.36
N GLU A 37 12.55 -0.25 2.35
CA GLU A 37 13.20 0.26 3.55
C GLU A 37 12.67 1.61 4.03
N THR A 38 12.21 2.45 3.11
CA THR A 38 11.82 3.83 3.40
C THR A 38 10.31 3.98 3.57
N VAL A 39 9.53 3.36 2.67
CA VAL A 39 8.07 3.50 2.59
C VAL A 39 7.37 2.42 3.39
N CYS A 40 7.82 1.16 3.35
CA CYS A 40 7.01 0.09 3.94
C CYS A 40 7.03 0.08 5.48
N THR A 41 5.95 -0.43 6.05
CA THR A 41 5.67 -0.54 7.47
C THR A 41 6.58 -1.59 8.08
N LYS A 42 7.32 -1.20 9.13
CA LYS A 42 8.32 -2.06 9.80
C LYS A 42 7.85 -2.62 11.15
N GLY A 43 6.74 -2.12 11.66
CA GLY A 43 6.19 -2.50 12.96
C GLY A 43 4.71 -2.18 13.03
N LEU A 44 4.09 -2.40 14.18
CA LEU A 44 2.66 -2.15 14.34
C LEU A 44 2.34 -0.65 14.18
N CYS A 45 1.39 -0.35 13.29
CA CYS A 45 0.78 0.96 13.18
C CYS A 45 -0.73 0.84 12.94
N LEU A 46 -1.47 1.88 13.34
CA LEU A 46 -2.90 1.97 13.08
C LEU A 46 -3.12 2.83 11.84
N VAL A 47 -3.81 2.28 10.85
CA VAL A 47 -4.10 2.97 9.59
C VAL A 47 -5.61 2.99 9.39
N VAL A 48 -6.16 4.14 8.99
CA VAL A 48 -7.55 4.23 8.52
C VAL A 48 -7.56 4.07 7.00
N PRO A 49 -8.08 2.96 6.45
CA PRO A 49 -8.18 2.76 5.01
C PRO A 49 -9.04 3.86 4.36
N MET A 50 -8.77 4.18 3.10
CA MET A 50 -9.60 5.11 2.35
C MET A 50 -11.05 4.60 2.29
N GLY A 51 -12.02 5.43 2.68
CA GLY A 51 -13.43 5.06 2.74
C GLY A 51 -13.86 4.30 4.01
N SER A 52 -12.98 4.16 5.00
CA SER A 52 -13.31 3.67 6.34
C SER A 52 -13.28 4.83 7.36
N SER A 53 -14.05 4.70 8.44
CA SER A 53 -13.94 5.55 9.64
C SER A 53 -13.20 4.86 10.79
N ALA A 54 -12.91 3.56 10.67
CA ALA A 54 -12.26 2.76 11.70
C ALA A 54 -10.78 2.48 11.36
N PRO A 55 -9.87 2.61 12.35
CA PRO A 55 -8.47 2.21 12.17
C PRO A 55 -8.32 0.69 12.19
N VAL A 56 -7.38 0.18 11.41
CA VAL A 56 -6.97 -1.24 11.40
C VAL A 56 -5.49 -1.37 11.75
N PRO A 57 -5.10 -2.44 12.46
CA PRO A 57 -3.69 -2.72 12.73
C PRO A 57 -3.00 -3.21 11.46
N VAL A 58 -1.92 -2.53 11.08
CA VAL A 58 -1.01 -2.95 10.02
C VAL A 58 0.34 -3.28 10.66
N THR A 59 0.87 -4.45 10.34
CA THR A 59 2.16 -4.96 10.82
C THR A 59 3.16 -5.09 9.66
N ALA A 60 4.40 -5.48 9.98
CA ALA A 60 5.42 -5.79 8.99
C ALA A 60 5.03 -6.93 8.04
N ASP A 61 4.07 -7.79 8.42
CA ASP A 61 3.61 -8.90 7.59
C ASP A 61 2.95 -8.41 6.30
N HIS A 62 2.41 -7.19 6.32
CA HIS A 62 1.76 -6.56 5.16
C HIS A 62 2.74 -5.77 4.28
N ALA A 63 4.03 -5.70 4.64
CA ALA A 63 5.01 -4.88 3.93
C ALA A 63 5.21 -5.29 2.46
N THR A 64 4.95 -6.57 2.13
CA THR A 64 4.98 -7.05 0.75
C THR A 64 3.87 -6.44 -0.09
N ASP A 65 2.64 -6.36 0.44
CA ASP A 65 1.51 -5.73 -0.25
C ASP A 65 1.76 -4.24 -0.47
N GLU A 66 2.30 -3.58 0.56
CA GLU A 66 2.70 -2.17 0.50
C GLU A 66 3.72 -1.92 -0.61
N LEU A 67 4.74 -2.78 -0.71
CA LEU A 67 5.80 -2.69 -1.71
C LEU A 67 5.24 -2.86 -3.12
N ILE A 68 4.39 -3.86 -3.33
CA ILE A 68 3.75 -4.11 -4.63
C ILE A 68 2.88 -2.92 -5.02
N ALA A 69 2.04 -2.42 -4.12
CA ALA A 69 1.17 -1.27 -4.39
C ALA A 69 1.98 0.00 -4.71
N ALA A 70 3.07 0.26 -3.98
CA ALA A 70 3.93 1.42 -4.23
C ALA A 70 4.65 1.31 -5.58
N MET A 71 5.23 0.14 -5.90
CA MET A 71 5.97 -0.06 -7.16
C MET A 71 5.04 -0.06 -8.38
N ASP A 72 3.83 -0.61 -8.25
CA ASP A 72 2.85 -0.57 -9.34
C ASP A 72 2.37 0.86 -9.61
N TRP A 73 2.15 1.64 -8.55
CA TRP A 73 1.82 3.05 -8.70
C TRP A 73 2.95 3.85 -9.36
N LEU A 74 4.21 3.64 -8.94
CA LEU A 74 5.38 4.29 -9.54
C LEU A 74 5.50 3.98 -11.03
N ARG A 75 5.31 2.72 -11.42
CA ARG A 75 5.36 2.30 -12.83
C ARG A 75 4.23 2.94 -13.64
N THR A 76 3.03 3.02 -13.07
CA THR A 76 1.85 3.58 -13.76
C THR A 76 1.92 5.10 -13.87
N HIS A 77 2.55 5.78 -12.90
CA HIS A 77 2.60 7.23 -12.79
C HIS A 77 4.03 7.77 -12.85
N GLU A 78 4.91 7.14 -13.63
CA GLU A 78 6.36 7.42 -13.62
C GLU A 78 6.68 8.89 -13.88
N SER A 79 6.08 9.48 -14.91
CA SER A 79 6.28 10.90 -15.26
C SER A 79 5.86 11.83 -14.13
N GLN A 80 4.73 11.54 -13.48
CA GLN A 80 4.23 12.29 -12.34
C GLN A 80 5.17 12.14 -11.13
N ALA A 81 5.60 10.92 -10.83
CA ALA A 81 6.49 10.61 -9.71
C ALA A 81 7.83 11.35 -9.85
N ARG A 82 8.40 11.38 -11.05
CA ARG A 82 9.66 12.08 -11.35
C ARG A 82 9.55 13.62 -11.24
N ALA A 83 8.34 14.17 -11.38
CA ALA A 83 8.10 15.60 -11.25
C ALA A 83 7.80 16.06 -9.81
N MET A 84 7.60 15.12 -8.86
CA MET A 84 7.27 15.45 -7.48
C MET A 84 8.51 15.88 -6.67
N ALA A 85 8.30 16.79 -5.71
CA ALA A 85 9.32 17.05 -4.71
C ALA A 85 9.52 15.81 -3.80
N PRO A 86 10.72 15.60 -3.23
CA PRO A 86 11.02 14.38 -2.47
C PRO A 86 10.00 14.07 -1.36
N GLN A 87 9.63 15.08 -0.57
CA GLN A 87 8.65 14.90 0.50
C GLN A 87 7.25 14.56 -0.01
N GLN A 88 6.84 15.16 -1.13
CA GLN A 88 5.54 14.88 -1.73
C GLN A 88 5.48 13.45 -2.24
N LEU A 89 6.54 12.99 -2.91
CA LEU A 89 6.64 11.61 -3.39
C LEU A 89 6.59 10.62 -2.22
N PHE A 90 7.35 10.88 -1.15
CA PHE A 90 7.34 10.03 0.04
C PHE A 90 5.95 9.91 0.68
N ILE A 91 5.27 11.05 0.88
CA ILE A 91 3.91 11.08 1.44
C ILE A 91 2.92 10.35 0.53
N MET A 92 3.02 10.57 -0.79
CA MET A 92 2.17 9.92 -1.78
C MET A 92 2.34 8.40 -1.72
N LEU A 93 3.58 7.90 -1.80
CA LEU A 93 3.83 6.46 -1.75
C LEU A 93 3.40 5.84 -0.43
N ARG A 94 3.59 6.53 0.71
CA ARG A 94 3.04 6.06 1.99
C ARG A 94 1.51 5.98 1.97
N GLY A 95 0.84 6.96 1.37
CA GLY A 95 -0.61 6.96 1.20
C GLY A 95 -1.10 5.80 0.35
N VAL A 96 -0.48 5.59 -0.81
CA VAL A 96 -0.78 4.48 -1.73
C VAL A 96 -0.56 3.13 -1.04
N ALA A 97 0.63 2.94 -0.47
CA ALA A 97 1.05 1.69 0.16
C ALA A 97 0.14 1.30 1.33
N THR A 98 -0.31 2.25 2.15
CA THR A 98 -1.07 1.93 3.37
C THR A 98 -2.57 2.08 3.22
N LYS A 99 -3.05 3.19 2.65
CA LYS A 99 -4.47 3.57 2.63
C LYS A 99 -5.17 3.29 1.30
N GLY A 100 -4.40 3.07 0.25
CA GLY A 100 -4.90 2.85 -1.10
C GLY A 100 -5.79 1.61 -1.22
N ALA A 101 -6.47 1.49 -2.36
CA ALA A 101 -7.35 0.34 -2.63
C ALA A 101 -6.60 -1.00 -2.55
N PHE A 102 -5.32 -1.00 -2.93
CA PHE A 102 -4.41 -2.15 -2.85
C PHE A 102 -3.41 -2.05 -1.70
N GLY A 103 -3.64 -1.13 -0.75
CA GLY A 103 -2.73 -0.91 0.37
C GLY A 103 -2.96 -1.87 1.53
N SER A 104 -1.97 -1.95 2.42
CA SER A 104 -1.96 -2.88 3.56
C SER A 104 -3.17 -2.76 4.49
N ALA A 105 -3.75 -1.58 4.66
CA ALA A 105 -4.92 -1.42 5.51
C ALA A 105 -6.17 -2.12 4.93
N ARG A 106 -6.28 -2.23 3.59
CA ARG A 106 -7.35 -3.00 2.96
C ARG A 106 -7.10 -4.51 3.07
N ALA A 107 -5.84 -4.95 2.94
CA ALA A 107 -5.46 -6.35 3.19
C ALA A 107 -5.78 -6.75 4.64
N ALA A 108 -5.31 -5.98 5.62
CA ALA A 108 -5.56 -6.22 7.04
C ALA A 108 -7.07 -6.22 7.38
N GLN A 109 -7.84 -5.31 6.78
CA GLN A 109 -9.31 -5.29 6.94
C GLN A 109 -9.96 -6.55 6.37
N SER A 110 -9.53 -7.00 5.19
CA SER A 110 -10.04 -8.22 4.57
C SER A 110 -9.74 -9.45 5.42
N ASP A 111 -8.53 -9.55 5.96
CA ASP A 111 -8.13 -10.66 6.84
C ASP A 111 -8.95 -10.68 8.13
N ALA A 112 -9.18 -9.52 8.73
CA ALA A 112 -10.05 -9.40 9.91
C ALA A 112 -11.48 -9.87 9.61
N LEU A 113 -12.01 -9.58 8.41
CA LEU A 113 -13.34 -10.02 8.00
C LEU A 113 -13.41 -11.50 7.63
N HIS A 114 -12.30 -12.10 7.18
CA HIS A 114 -12.22 -13.52 6.84
C HIS A 114 -12.53 -14.45 8.04
N GLY A 115 -12.39 -13.94 9.27
CA GLY A 115 -12.81 -14.61 10.50
C GLY A 115 -14.16 -14.15 11.09
N MET A 116 -14.79 -13.12 10.50
CA MET A 116 -16.08 -12.58 10.95
C MET A 116 -17.28 -13.17 10.21
N THR A 117 -17.06 -13.90 9.11
CA THR A 117 -18.09 -14.79 8.61
C THR A 117 -18.19 -15.93 9.61
N HIS A 118 -19.33 -16.11 10.30
CA HIS A 118 -19.57 -17.21 11.24
C HIS A 118 -19.58 -18.61 10.58
N VAL A 119 -18.94 -18.76 9.43
CA VAL A 119 -18.85 -19.96 8.61
C VAL A 119 -17.63 -20.75 9.07
N ARG A 120 -17.84 -21.99 9.50
CA ARG A 120 -16.74 -22.85 9.94
C ARG A 120 -15.91 -23.32 8.74
N PRO A 121 -14.60 -23.58 8.91
CA PRO A 121 -13.78 -24.14 7.84
C PRO A 121 -14.43 -25.41 7.25
N GLY A 122 -14.70 -25.42 5.94
CA GLY A 122 -15.36 -26.52 5.23
C GLY A 122 -16.86 -26.36 4.97
N GLU A 123 -17.50 -25.34 5.54
CA GLU A 123 -18.90 -25.03 5.23
C GLU A 123 -19.02 -24.11 4.01
N PRO A 124 -19.97 -24.37 3.09
CA PRO A 124 -20.17 -23.53 1.91
C PRO A 124 -20.76 -22.17 2.30
N VAL A 125 -20.23 -21.10 1.71
CA VAL A 125 -20.80 -19.75 1.84
C VAL A 125 -22.04 -19.66 0.95
N VAL A 126 -23.18 -19.32 1.53
CA VAL A 126 -24.43 -19.05 0.81
C VAL A 126 -24.68 -17.55 0.89
N PHE A 127 -24.69 -16.87 -0.25
CA PHE A 127 -25.12 -15.47 -0.32
C PHE A 127 -26.63 -15.44 -0.14
N ALA A 128 -27.12 -14.81 0.94
CA ALA A 128 -28.54 -14.55 1.09
C ALA A 128 -28.94 -13.48 0.07
N ASP A 129 -29.98 -13.78 -0.73
CA ASP A 129 -30.60 -12.76 -1.57
C ASP A 129 -31.13 -11.65 -0.66
N LEU A 130 -30.65 -10.43 -0.87
CA LEU A 130 -31.19 -9.27 -0.17
C LEU A 130 -32.64 -9.11 -0.64
N ASP A 131 -33.59 -9.35 0.26
CA ASP A 131 -34.98 -8.95 0.03
C ASP A 131 -34.95 -7.46 -0.34
N ARG A 132 -35.35 -7.16 -1.57
CA ARG A 132 -35.66 -5.81 -1.99
C ARG A 132 -36.88 -5.39 -1.19
N SER A 133 -36.66 -4.87 0.02
CA SER A 133 -37.70 -4.16 0.74
C SER A 133 -38.15 -3.01 -0.16
N GLU A 134 -39.37 -3.13 -0.66
CA GLU A 134 -40.04 -2.10 -1.44
C GLU A 134 -39.99 -0.81 -0.63
N VAL A 135 -39.37 0.21 -1.21
CA VAL A 135 -39.44 1.58 -0.69
C VAL A 135 -40.88 2.03 -0.90
N ALA A 136 -41.65 2.05 0.18
CA ALA A 136 -42.97 2.67 0.25
C ALA A 136 -42.85 4.20 0.29
#